data_AF-R7F6M5-F1
#
_entry.id   AF-R7F6M5-F1
#
_cell.length_a   1.000
_cell.length_b   1.000
_cell.length_c   1.000
_cell.angle_alpha   90.00
_cell.angle_beta   90.00
_cell.angle_gamma   90.00
#
_symmetry.space_group_name_H-M   'P 1'
#
loop_
_entity.id
_entity.type
_entity.pdbx_description
1 polymer ?
#
loop_
_entity_poly.entity_id
_entity_poly.type
_entity_poly.pdbx_seq_one_letter_code
_entity_poly.pdbx_strand_id
1 'polypeptide(L)'
;MKKFLIALSAMLMLGLAQSFALTPRQLLAQWKPGEAIDPQTDNAVLMECFTASHIPDSVFARMQGKSYKKGCLIPRTQLRYLTVPHYDGHGAIRMGELVCDSSIANDLTDIFRHAFAMEYPIERMVLIDDYNADDLESMNHNNTSCFNYRVVAGSKKLSNHARGLAIDVNPFYNPYVKRKPGKAPYVSPPEAAAYSDRKADYPYKITTSDPLYKLFIEHGFEWGGSWKSLQDYQHFEKNPTR
;
A
#
# COMPACT_ATOMS: atom_id res chain seq x y z
N MET A 1 -21.63 52.32 55.51
CA MET A 1 -20.88 52.35 54.22
C MET A 1 -19.62 51.51 54.38
N LYS A 2 -19.24 50.80 53.30
CA LYS A 2 -18.07 49.91 53.09
C LYS A 2 -18.38 48.41 53.22
N LYS A 3 -18.86 47.87 52.09
CA LYS A 3 -18.76 46.46 51.70
C LYS A 3 -17.29 46.17 51.39
N PHE A 4 -16.68 45.17 52.02
CA PHE A 4 -15.39 44.63 51.57
C PHE A 4 -15.64 43.28 50.90
N LEU A 5 -15.29 43.25 49.61
CA LEU A 5 -15.35 42.13 48.70
C LEU A 5 -14.31 41.08 49.15
N ILE A 6 -14.75 39.86 49.43
CA ILE A 6 -13.85 38.71 49.53
C ILE A 6 -13.58 38.25 48.10
N ALA A 7 -12.38 38.54 47.60
CA ALA A 7 -11.93 38.04 46.31
C ALA A 7 -11.62 36.53 46.45
N LEU A 8 -12.46 35.69 45.85
CA LEU A 8 -12.16 34.27 45.66
C LEU A 8 -11.09 34.17 44.56
N SER A 9 -9.86 33.87 44.95
CA SER A 9 -8.80 33.56 43.99
C SER A 9 -9.02 32.12 43.51
N ALA A 10 -9.63 31.96 42.34
CA ALA A 10 -9.72 30.68 41.65
C ALA A 10 -8.35 30.35 41.06
N MET A 11 -7.60 29.49 41.74
CA MET A 11 -6.35 28.93 41.23
C MET A 11 -6.71 27.93 40.12
N LEU A 12 -6.70 28.41 38.88
CA LEU A 12 -6.90 27.58 37.69
C LEU A 12 -5.68 26.65 37.55
N MET A 13 -5.82 25.40 38.01
CA MET A 13 -4.88 24.34 37.67
C MET A 13 -4.95 24.11 36.15
N LEU A 14 -4.07 24.76 35.37
CA LEU A 14 -3.74 24.28 34.03
C LEU A 14 -3.01 22.94 34.22
N GLY A 15 -3.77 21.85 34.23
CA GLY A 15 -3.20 20.54 33.98
C GLY A 15 -2.63 20.56 32.56
N LEU A 16 -1.30 20.65 32.45
CA LEU A 16 -0.61 20.27 31.22
C LEU A 16 -0.94 18.78 31.03
N ALA A 17 -1.91 18.48 30.16
CA ALA A 17 -2.05 17.15 29.63
C ALA A 17 -0.73 16.87 28.91
N GLN A 18 0.16 16.11 29.55
CA GLN A 18 1.30 15.54 28.88
C GLN A 18 0.72 14.62 27.81
N SER A 19 0.78 15.04 26.56
CA SER A 19 0.58 14.15 25.43
C SER A 19 1.70 13.11 25.49
N PHE A 20 1.43 11.96 26.09
CA PHE A 20 2.35 10.84 25.99
C PHE A 20 2.41 10.45 24.52
N ALA A 21 3.56 10.67 23.88
CA ALA A 21 3.80 10.17 22.54
C ALA A 21 3.52 8.65 22.54
N LEU A 22 2.67 8.20 21.62
CA LEU A 22 2.35 6.78 21.49
C LEU A 22 3.62 6.01 21.16
N THR A 23 3.84 4.87 21.82
CA THR A 23 4.87 3.92 21.39
C THR A 23 4.44 3.26 20.07
N PRO A 24 5.36 2.74 19.24
CA PRO A 24 5.03 2.02 18.01
C PRO A 24 4.07 0.86 18.27
N ARG A 25 4.26 0.13 19.38
CA ARG A 25 3.35 -0.94 19.79
C ARG A 25 1.94 -0.45 20.09
N GLN A 26 1.79 0.71 20.73
CA GLN A 26 0.47 1.28 21.01
C GLN A 26 -0.21 1.78 19.74
N LEU A 27 0.54 2.44 18.85
CA LEU A 27 0.05 2.85 17.53
C LEU A 27 -0.43 1.63 16.73
N LEU A 28 0.41 0.58 16.64
CA LEU A 28 0.11 -0.67 15.96
C LEU A 28 -1.02 -1.49 16.60
N ALA A 29 -1.39 -1.22 17.84
CA ALA A 29 -2.52 -1.88 18.50
C ALA A 29 -3.87 -1.18 18.28
N GLN A 30 -3.86 0.10 17.89
CA GLN A 30 -5.07 0.94 17.83
C GLN A 30 -5.50 1.28 16.40
N TRP A 31 -4.57 1.29 15.45
CA TRP A 31 -4.86 1.63 14.05
C TRP A 31 -5.77 0.61 13.38
N LYS A 32 -6.44 1.07 12.32
CA LYS A 32 -7.01 0.19 11.29
C LYS A 32 -6.46 0.54 9.91
N PRO A 33 -6.32 -0.45 9.03
CA PRO A 33 -5.88 -0.21 7.66
C PRO A 33 -6.64 0.90 6.94
N GLY A 34 -5.89 1.83 6.33
CA GLY A 34 -6.44 2.98 5.61
C GLY A 34 -6.93 4.15 6.48
N GLU A 35 -6.91 4.04 7.81
CA GLU A 35 -7.24 5.18 8.69
C GLU A 35 -6.10 6.21 8.68
N ALA A 36 -6.47 7.48 8.86
CA ALA A 36 -5.49 8.55 9.03
C ALA A 36 -4.77 8.39 10.38
N ILE A 37 -3.46 8.55 10.36
CA ILE A 37 -2.64 8.70 11.57
C ILE A 37 -2.63 10.18 11.93
N ASP A 38 -2.61 10.48 13.24
CA ASP A 38 -2.44 11.86 13.71
C ASP A 38 -1.16 12.46 13.10
N PRO A 39 -1.24 13.58 12.35
CA PRO A 39 -0.09 14.25 11.76
C PRO A 39 0.99 14.67 12.79
N GLN A 40 0.64 14.76 14.07
CA GLN A 40 1.57 15.07 15.17
C GLN A 40 2.29 13.84 15.73
N THR A 41 2.03 12.64 15.19
CA THR A 41 2.75 11.43 15.59
C THR A 41 4.24 11.58 15.27
N ASP A 42 5.09 11.26 16.25
CA ASP A 42 6.54 11.36 16.09
C ASP A 42 7.04 10.50 14.90
N ASN A 43 7.85 11.10 14.04
CA ASN A 43 8.40 10.41 12.88
C ASN A 43 9.24 9.18 13.28
N ALA A 44 9.95 9.20 14.42
CA ALA A 44 10.68 8.04 14.93
C ALA A 44 9.72 6.87 15.21
N VAL A 45 8.53 7.15 15.76
CA VAL A 45 7.49 6.14 16.01
C VAL A 45 6.96 5.58 14.70
N LEU A 46 6.73 6.43 13.69
CA LEU A 46 6.29 6.00 12.36
C LEU A 46 7.35 5.13 11.67
N MET A 47 8.62 5.48 11.78
CA MET A 47 9.73 4.71 11.20
C MET A 47 9.85 3.30 11.79
N GLU A 48 9.47 3.12 13.06
CA GLU A 48 9.39 1.79 13.69
C GLU A 48 8.16 0.98 13.28
N CYS A 49 7.17 1.58 12.61
CA CYS A 49 5.97 0.89 12.15
C CYS A 49 6.16 0.15 10.81
N PHE A 50 7.27 0.39 10.10
CA PHE A 50 7.66 -0.37 8.90
C PHE A 50 8.14 -1.77 9.30
N THR A 51 7.19 -2.71 9.37
CA THR A 51 7.42 -4.05 9.90
C THR A 51 7.03 -5.14 8.92
N ALA A 52 7.69 -6.29 9.04
CA ALA A 52 7.30 -7.54 8.39
C ALA A 52 7.22 -8.65 9.45
N SER A 53 6.11 -9.37 9.48
CA SER A 53 5.83 -10.39 10.51
C SER A 53 5.17 -11.62 9.91
N HIS A 54 5.09 -12.71 10.68
CA HIS A 54 4.18 -13.81 10.33
C HIS A 54 2.75 -13.29 10.29
N ILE A 55 1.96 -13.71 9.30
CA ILE A 55 0.55 -13.31 9.19
C ILE A 55 -0.18 -13.68 10.49
N PRO A 56 -0.75 -12.71 11.24
CA PRO A 56 -1.56 -13.01 12.44
C PRO A 56 -2.84 -13.79 12.11
N ASP A 57 -3.41 -14.54 13.06
CA ASP A 57 -4.62 -15.33 12.83
C ASP A 57 -5.82 -14.46 12.41
N SER A 58 -5.95 -13.27 12.98
CA SER A 58 -6.99 -12.31 12.62
C SER A 58 -6.87 -11.82 11.18
N VAL A 59 -5.65 -11.55 10.71
CA VAL A 59 -5.38 -11.17 9.31
C VAL A 59 -5.63 -12.37 8.39
N PHE A 60 -5.13 -13.55 8.76
CA PHE A 60 -5.34 -14.75 7.95
C PHE A 60 -6.83 -15.08 7.81
N ALA A 61 -7.62 -14.90 8.86
CA ALA A 61 -9.07 -15.07 8.80
C ALA A 61 -9.75 -14.15 7.77
N ARG A 62 -9.26 -12.90 7.59
CA ARG A 62 -9.75 -11.98 6.54
C ARG A 62 -9.43 -12.52 5.13
N MET A 63 -8.32 -13.22 4.95
CA MET A 63 -7.85 -13.73 3.66
C MET A 63 -8.59 -15.00 3.19
N GLN A 64 -9.10 -15.80 4.14
CA GLN A 64 -9.67 -17.12 3.85
C GLN A 64 -10.87 -17.04 2.90
N GLY A 65 -10.80 -17.81 1.82
CA GLY A 65 -11.85 -17.86 0.79
C GLY A 65 -11.82 -16.70 -0.20
N LYS A 66 -10.95 -15.71 0.01
CA LYS A 66 -10.76 -14.52 -0.83
C LYS A 66 -9.39 -14.57 -1.51
N SER A 67 -8.39 -13.81 -1.03
CA SER A 67 -7.03 -13.83 -1.56
C SER A 67 -6.33 -15.15 -1.26
N TYR A 68 -6.74 -15.87 -0.21
CA TYR A 68 -6.28 -17.22 0.14
C TYR A 68 -7.40 -18.25 -0.09
N LYS A 69 -7.48 -18.77 -1.32
CA LYS A 69 -8.54 -19.71 -1.75
C LYS A 69 -8.27 -21.15 -1.29
N LYS A 70 -9.32 -21.97 -1.27
CA LYS A 70 -9.17 -23.42 -1.11
C LYS A 70 -8.23 -23.97 -2.19
N GLY A 71 -7.22 -24.73 -1.78
CA GLY A 71 -6.18 -25.23 -2.70
C GLY A 71 -5.10 -24.20 -3.05
N CYS A 72 -4.95 -23.14 -2.27
CA CYS A 72 -3.78 -22.28 -2.34
C CYS A 72 -2.51 -23.12 -2.16
N LEU A 73 -1.62 -23.08 -3.15
CA LEU A 73 -0.36 -23.83 -3.13
C LEU A 73 0.75 -23.11 -2.36
N ILE A 74 0.51 -21.88 -1.90
CA ILE A 74 1.48 -21.09 -1.14
C ILE A 74 1.21 -21.28 0.35
N PRO A 75 2.14 -21.87 1.13
CA PRO A 75 1.96 -22.00 2.57
C PRO A 75 1.86 -20.63 3.24
N ARG A 76 0.97 -20.48 4.22
CA ARG A 76 0.90 -19.25 5.05
C ARG A 76 2.25 -18.87 5.66
N THR A 77 3.08 -19.86 6.00
CA THR A 77 4.43 -19.67 6.58
C THR A 77 5.43 -19.05 5.61
N GLN A 78 5.20 -19.16 4.29
CA GLN A 78 6.00 -18.52 3.25
C GLN A 78 5.65 -17.04 3.08
N LEU A 79 4.47 -16.61 3.55
CA LEU A 79 4.03 -15.24 3.43
C LEU A 79 4.39 -14.40 4.67
N ARG A 80 4.44 -13.09 4.49
CA ARG A 80 4.61 -12.09 5.55
C ARG A 80 3.52 -11.05 5.48
N TYR A 81 3.07 -10.61 6.64
CA TYR A 81 2.21 -9.44 6.80
C TYR A 81 3.07 -8.22 7.08
N LEU A 82 2.90 -7.20 6.25
CA LEU A 82 3.62 -5.94 6.32
C LEU A 82 2.69 -4.87 6.86
N THR A 83 3.22 -4.04 7.76
CA THR A 83 2.59 -2.78 8.14
C THR A 83 3.51 -1.65 7.69
N VAL A 84 2.96 -0.66 6.97
CA VAL A 84 3.76 0.42 6.38
C VAL A 84 2.98 1.74 6.43
N PRO A 85 3.46 2.75 7.15
CA PRO A 85 2.98 4.11 6.98
C PRO A 85 3.19 4.60 5.54
N HIS A 86 2.25 5.37 5.01
CA HIS A 86 2.36 6.03 3.69
C HIS A 86 1.65 7.38 3.70
N TYR A 87 2.00 8.27 2.78
CA TYR A 87 1.22 9.47 2.50
C TYR A 87 0.16 9.16 1.44
N ASP A 88 -1.09 9.57 1.64
CA ASP A 88 -2.08 9.60 0.56
C ASP A 88 -1.86 10.79 -0.39
N GLY A 89 -2.58 10.86 -1.50
CA GLY A 89 -2.41 11.98 -2.43
C GLY A 89 -2.96 13.32 -1.95
N HIS A 90 -3.50 13.36 -0.73
CA HIS A 90 -3.88 14.60 -0.04
C HIS A 90 -2.85 14.99 1.03
N GLY A 91 -1.75 14.24 1.16
CA GLY A 91 -0.68 14.49 2.13
C GLY A 91 -1.01 14.02 3.55
N ALA A 92 -2.11 13.27 3.75
CA ALA A 92 -2.39 12.67 5.05
C ALA A 92 -1.60 11.36 5.23
N ILE A 93 -1.04 11.16 6.41
CA ILE A 93 -0.37 9.90 6.75
C ILE A 93 -1.45 8.84 7.00
N ARG A 94 -1.33 7.71 6.34
CA ARG A 94 -2.17 6.52 6.49
C ARG A 94 -1.32 5.37 6.99
N MET A 95 -1.96 4.43 7.69
CA MET A 95 -1.34 3.15 7.95
C MET A 95 -1.80 2.12 6.92
N GLY A 96 -0.84 1.60 6.16
CA GLY A 96 -1.04 0.61 5.12
C GLY A 96 -0.71 -0.81 5.57
N GLU A 97 -1.28 -1.78 4.86
CA GLU A 97 -1.01 -3.21 5.05
C GLU A 97 -0.81 -3.95 3.73
N LEU A 98 0.07 -4.95 3.74
CA LEU A 98 0.30 -5.85 2.61
C LEU A 98 0.53 -7.27 3.09
N VAL A 99 0.25 -8.23 2.22
CA VAL A 99 0.78 -9.59 2.34
C VAL A 99 1.66 -9.88 1.13
N CYS A 100 2.88 -10.37 1.36
CA CYS A 100 3.85 -10.71 0.32
C CYS A 100 4.62 -11.99 0.67
N ASP A 101 5.46 -12.47 -0.25
CA ASP A 101 6.41 -13.55 0.03
C ASP A 101 7.52 -13.06 0.98
N SER A 102 7.93 -13.92 1.91
CA SER A 102 9.04 -13.68 2.81
C SER A 102 10.35 -13.28 2.12
N SER A 103 10.59 -13.71 0.87
CA SER A 103 11.82 -13.40 0.13
C SER A 103 11.89 -11.95 -0.36
N ILE A 104 10.76 -11.24 -0.44
CA ILE A 104 10.71 -9.82 -0.87
C ILE A 104 10.20 -8.89 0.25
N ALA A 105 9.87 -9.43 1.42
CA ALA A 105 9.30 -8.67 2.52
C ALA A 105 10.21 -7.52 2.96
N ASN A 106 11.50 -7.80 3.16
CA ASN A 106 12.47 -6.78 3.58
C ASN A 106 12.66 -5.71 2.50
N ASP A 107 12.69 -6.09 1.22
CA ASP A 107 12.79 -5.15 0.11
C ASP A 107 11.58 -4.20 0.07
N LEU A 108 10.36 -4.74 0.14
CA LEU A 108 9.15 -3.92 0.14
C LEU A 108 9.09 -2.99 1.36
N THR A 109 9.44 -3.48 2.55
CA THR A 109 9.49 -2.65 3.75
C THR A 109 10.49 -1.50 3.58
N ASP A 110 11.65 -1.74 2.95
CA ASP A 110 12.66 -0.70 2.72
C ASP A 110 12.27 0.29 1.62
N ILE A 111 11.70 -0.18 0.52
CA ILE A 111 11.16 0.66 -0.55
C ILE A 111 10.10 1.60 0.02
N PHE A 112 9.15 1.10 0.80
CA PHE A 112 8.09 1.95 1.38
C PHE A 112 8.61 2.89 2.45
N ARG A 113 9.65 2.53 3.19
CA ARG A 113 10.32 3.45 4.12
C ARG A 113 10.94 4.63 3.38
N HIS A 114 11.67 4.38 2.28
CA HIS A 114 12.23 5.45 1.45
C HIS A 114 11.13 6.26 0.76
N ALA A 115 10.08 5.61 0.27
CA ALA A 115 8.90 6.29 -0.30
C ALA A 115 8.24 7.22 0.71
N PHE A 116 8.07 6.79 1.95
CA PHE A 116 7.53 7.62 3.02
C PHE A 116 8.44 8.80 3.35
N ALA A 117 9.75 8.57 3.45
CA ALA A 117 10.73 9.63 3.75
C ALA A 117 10.78 10.75 2.68
N MET A 118 10.38 10.45 1.44
CA MET A 118 10.24 11.44 0.36
C MET A 118 8.79 11.89 0.12
N GLU A 119 7.87 11.57 1.04
CA GLU A 119 6.44 11.93 0.97
C GLU A 119 5.77 11.44 -0.34
N TYR A 120 6.22 10.30 -0.88
CA TYR A 120 5.70 9.76 -2.14
C TYR A 120 4.21 9.41 -2.00
N PRO A 121 3.34 9.89 -2.91
CA PRO A 121 1.90 9.71 -2.77
C PRO A 121 1.48 8.28 -3.15
N ILE A 122 0.88 7.57 -2.19
CA ILE A 122 0.24 6.27 -2.36
C ILE A 122 -1.19 6.40 -1.84
N GLU A 123 -2.17 6.35 -2.73
CA GLU A 123 -3.54 6.71 -2.37
C GLU A 123 -4.12 5.81 -1.27
N ARG A 124 -3.91 4.50 -1.41
CA ARG A 124 -4.45 3.51 -0.50
C ARG A 124 -3.58 2.26 -0.50
N MET A 125 -3.49 1.62 0.66
CA MET A 125 -2.82 0.33 0.82
C MET A 125 -3.53 -0.51 1.89
N VAL A 126 -4.59 -1.20 1.48
CA VAL A 126 -5.32 -2.17 2.31
C VAL A 126 -5.30 -3.53 1.64
N LEU A 127 -5.54 -4.61 2.40
CA LEU A 127 -5.58 -5.94 1.78
C LEU A 127 -6.66 -6.00 0.71
N ILE A 128 -6.33 -6.68 -0.40
CA ILE A 128 -7.28 -6.92 -1.49
C ILE A 128 -8.54 -7.69 -1.03
N ASP A 129 -8.44 -8.36 0.11
CA ASP A 129 -9.54 -9.05 0.80
C ASP A 129 -10.68 -8.12 1.23
N ASP A 130 -10.39 -6.84 1.45
CA ASP A 130 -11.42 -5.84 1.74
C ASP A 130 -12.30 -5.55 0.50
N TYR A 131 -11.80 -5.91 -0.68
CA TYR A 131 -12.52 -5.92 -1.97
C TYR A 131 -12.86 -7.35 -2.43
N ASN A 132 -13.00 -8.29 -1.50
CA ASN A 132 -13.29 -9.71 -1.80
C ASN A 132 -12.29 -10.39 -2.76
N ALA A 133 -11.04 -9.89 -2.82
CA ALA A 133 -10.02 -10.31 -3.78
C ALA A 133 -10.39 -10.05 -5.26
N ASP A 134 -11.27 -9.09 -5.52
CA ASP A 134 -11.58 -8.58 -6.85
C ASP A 134 -10.54 -7.52 -7.26
N ASP A 135 -9.73 -7.84 -8.28
CA ASP A 135 -8.70 -6.91 -8.76
C ASP A 135 -9.34 -5.64 -9.33
N LEU A 136 -10.46 -5.72 -10.06
CA LEU A 136 -11.06 -4.57 -10.72
C LEU A 136 -11.61 -3.58 -9.69
N GLU A 137 -12.29 -4.07 -8.65
CA GLU A 137 -12.80 -3.24 -7.55
C GLU A 137 -11.65 -2.57 -6.79
N SER A 138 -10.61 -3.33 -6.43
CA SER A 138 -9.40 -2.81 -5.77
C SER A 138 -8.68 -1.76 -6.64
N MET A 139 -8.52 -2.03 -7.92
CA MET A 139 -7.87 -1.12 -8.88
C MET A 139 -8.66 0.17 -9.07
N ASN A 140 -9.99 0.11 -9.12
CA ASN A 140 -10.86 1.29 -9.20
C ASN A 140 -10.79 2.19 -7.96
N HIS A 141 -10.44 1.61 -6.81
CA HIS A 141 -10.14 2.36 -5.59
C HIS A 141 -8.66 2.79 -5.49
N ASN A 142 -7.88 2.66 -6.56
CA ASN A 142 -6.45 2.99 -6.59
C ASN A 142 -5.65 2.31 -5.48
N ASN A 143 -6.06 1.11 -5.06
CA ASN A 143 -5.47 0.40 -3.94
C ASN A 143 -4.17 -0.32 -4.35
N THR A 144 -3.07 0.01 -3.68
CA THR A 144 -1.79 -0.69 -3.80
C THR A 144 -1.88 -2.04 -3.12
N SER A 145 -1.58 -3.13 -3.83
CA SER A 145 -1.77 -4.50 -3.32
C SER A 145 -0.73 -5.49 -3.85
N CYS A 146 -0.48 -6.57 -3.08
CA CYS A 146 0.56 -7.56 -3.38
C CYS A 146 0.00 -8.99 -3.55
N PHE A 147 -0.27 -9.73 -2.46
CA PHE A 147 -0.75 -11.11 -2.57
C PHE A 147 -2.22 -11.21 -2.99
N ASN A 148 -2.48 -11.97 -4.06
CA ASN A 148 -3.82 -12.41 -4.47
C ASN A 148 -3.72 -13.77 -5.17
N TYR A 149 -4.22 -14.86 -4.57
CA TYR A 149 -4.15 -16.19 -5.16
C TYR A 149 -5.10 -16.36 -6.36
N ARG A 150 -4.55 -16.17 -7.56
CA ARG A 150 -5.22 -16.30 -8.85
C ARG A 150 -4.29 -16.71 -9.98
N VAL A 151 -4.88 -17.20 -11.06
CA VAL A 151 -4.19 -17.33 -12.35
C VAL A 151 -4.16 -15.97 -13.07
N VAL A 152 -3.24 -15.81 -14.01
CA VAL A 152 -3.24 -14.67 -14.93
C VAL A 152 -4.53 -14.70 -15.77
N ALA A 153 -5.17 -13.54 -15.97
CA ALA A 153 -6.41 -13.45 -16.73
C ALA A 153 -6.29 -14.08 -18.12
N GLY A 154 -7.22 -14.99 -18.45
CA GLY A 154 -7.22 -15.73 -19.72
C GLY A 154 -6.13 -16.81 -19.83
N SER A 155 -5.51 -17.24 -18.73
CA SER A 155 -4.46 -18.25 -18.69
C SER A 155 -4.70 -19.31 -17.60
N LYS A 156 -3.94 -20.41 -17.65
CA LYS A 156 -3.81 -21.40 -16.57
C LYS A 156 -2.57 -21.16 -15.70
N LYS A 157 -1.71 -20.19 -16.06
CA LYS A 157 -0.48 -19.87 -15.33
C LYS A 157 -0.83 -19.11 -14.06
N LEU A 158 -0.28 -19.56 -12.94
CA LEU A 158 -0.37 -18.85 -11.66
C LEU A 158 0.32 -17.47 -11.75
N SER A 159 -0.38 -16.42 -11.32
CA SER A 159 0.14 -15.04 -11.28
C SER A 159 1.33 -14.91 -10.31
N ASN A 160 2.18 -13.89 -10.49
CA ASN A 160 3.22 -13.59 -9.50
C ASN A 160 2.63 -12.95 -8.22
N HIS A 161 1.49 -12.24 -8.32
CA HIS A 161 0.69 -11.87 -7.14
C HIS A 161 0.25 -13.07 -6.33
N ALA A 162 -0.07 -14.19 -6.99
CA ALA A 162 -0.49 -15.40 -6.30
C ALA A 162 0.65 -16.10 -5.56
N ARG A 163 1.90 -15.71 -5.83
CA ARG A 163 3.09 -16.14 -5.08
C ARG A 163 3.52 -15.10 -4.03
N GLY A 164 2.88 -13.93 -3.98
CA GLY A 164 3.34 -12.81 -3.17
C GLY A 164 4.63 -12.17 -3.67
N LEU A 165 4.97 -12.36 -4.96
CA LEU A 165 6.21 -11.89 -5.58
C LEU A 165 6.04 -10.67 -6.49
N ALA A 166 4.83 -10.11 -6.52
CA ALA A 166 4.51 -8.93 -7.30
C ALA A 166 3.64 -7.96 -6.51
N ILE A 167 3.71 -6.69 -6.87
CA ILE A 167 2.97 -5.59 -6.26
C ILE A 167 2.50 -4.63 -7.35
N ASP A 168 1.24 -4.20 -7.22
CA ASP A 168 0.65 -3.18 -8.08
C ASP A 168 0.53 -1.89 -7.26
N VAL A 169 1.08 -0.78 -7.75
CA VAL A 169 1.08 0.53 -7.05
C VAL A 169 0.23 1.55 -7.81
N ASN A 170 -0.66 2.24 -7.08
CA ASN A 170 -1.57 3.25 -7.60
C ASN A 170 -2.21 2.83 -8.95
N PRO A 171 -2.93 1.69 -8.97
CA PRO A 171 -3.37 1.04 -10.19
C PRO A 171 -4.32 1.85 -11.07
N PHE A 172 -5.14 2.73 -10.48
CA PHE A 172 -6.08 3.55 -11.25
C PHE A 172 -5.35 4.54 -12.17
N TYR A 173 -4.22 5.09 -11.73
CA TYR A 173 -3.41 6.03 -12.51
C TYR A 173 -2.32 5.35 -13.34
N ASN A 174 -2.09 4.05 -13.12
CA ASN A 174 -1.08 3.26 -13.80
C ASN A 174 -1.70 1.97 -14.39
N PRO A 175 -2.69 2.10 -15.30
CA PRO A 175 -3.48 0.95 -15.71
C PRO A 175 -2.67 -0.04 -16.54
N TYR A 176 -3.16 -1.28 -16.59
CA TYR A 176 -2.73 -2.24 -17.61
C TYR A 176 -3.27 -1.80 -18.98
N VAL A 177 -2.40 -1.82 -20.01
CA VAL A 177 -2.71 -1.42 -21.38
C VAL A 177 -2.22 -2.47 -22.36
N LYS A 178 -3.16 -3.07 -23.10
CA LYS A 178 -2.87 -4.01 -24.19
C LYS A 178 -3.17 -3.36 -25.54
N ARG A 179 -2.12 -3.20 -26.35
CA ARG A 179 -2.22 -2.61 -27.70
C ARG A 179 -2.20 -3.71 -28.76
N LYS A 180 -3.09 -3.59 -29.76
CA LYS A 180 -3.11 -4.43 -30.95
C LYS A 180 -3.14 -3.54 -32.19
N PRO A 181 -2.38 -3.85 -33.25
CA PRO A 181 -2.42 -3.09 -34.50
C PRO A 181 -3.85 -2.96 -35.03
N GLY A 182 -4.24 -1.74 -35.42
CA GLY A 182 -5.56 -1.45 -36.01
C GLY A 182 -6.76 -1.56 -35.05
N LYS A 183 -6.54 -1.64 -33.73
CA LYS A 183 -7.62 -1.70 -32.73
C LYS A 183 -7.41 -0.67 -31.64
N ALA A 184 -8.52 -0.22 -31.03
CA ALA A 184 -8.46 0.55 -29.80
C ALA A 184 -7.71 -0.23 -28.70
N PRO A 185 -6.91 0.43 -27.85
CA PRO A 185 -6.25 -0.23 -26.74
C PRO A 185 -7.28 -0.80 -25.77
N TYR A 186 -6.99 -1.98 -25.22
CA TYR A 186 -7.70 -2.48 -24.05
C TYR A 186 -7.01 -1.93 -22.81
N VAL A 187 -7.79 -1.35 -21.89
CA VAL A 187 -7.30 -0.75 -20.64
C VAL A 187 -8.00 -1.41 -19.45
N SER A 188 -7.26 -1.69 -18.38
CA SER A 188 -7.80 -2.22 -17.13
C SER A 188 -7.24 -1.40 -15.95
N PRO A 189 -8.08 -0.81 -15.08
CA PRO A 189 -9.55 -0.83 -15.18
C PRO A 189 -10.04 0.01 -16.38
N PRO A 190 -11.22 -0.27 -16.98
CA PRO A 190 -11.75 0.51 -18.09
C PRO A 190 -11.91 2.00 -17.76
N GLU A 191 -12.26 2.31 -16.52
CA GLU A 191 -12.44 3.67 -15.99
C GLU A 191 -11.14 4.48 -15.99
N ALA A 192 -9.97 3.80 -15.98
CA ALA A 192 -8.65 4.42 -16.06
C ALA A 192 -8.19 4.71 -17.50
N ALA A 193 -9.05 4.59 -18.51
CA ALA A 193 -8.70 4.77 -19.92
C ALA A 193 -7.94 6.08 -20.20
N ALA A 194 -8.27 7.17 -19.52
CA ALA A 194 -7.60 8.46 -19.65
C ALA A 194 -6.09 8.39 -19.29
N TYR A 195 -5.71 7.56 -18.31
CA TYR A 195 -4.33 7.41 -17.86
C TYR A 195 -3.49 6.46 -18.75
N SER A 196 -4.11 5.85 -19.77
CA SER A 196 -3.39 5.08 -20.78
C SER A 196 -2.59 5.96 -21.76
N ASP A 197 -2.92 7.26 -21.86
CA ASP A 197 -2.08 8.24 -22.54
C ASP A 197 -0.91 8.65 -21.64
N ARG A 198 0.24 7.99 -21.83
CA ARG A 198 1.45 8.31 -21.06
C ARG A 198 2.14 9.60 -21.50
N LYS A 199 1.59 10.39 -22.43
CA LYS A 199 2.09 11.75 -22.74
C LYS A 199 1.43 12.83 -21.88
N ALA A 200 0.21 12.61 -21.41
CA ALA A 200 -0.50 13.54 -20.54
C ALA A 200 0.16 13.65 -19.16
N ASP A 201 0.00 14.78 -18.50
CA ASP A 201 0.46 15.00 -17.13
C ASP A 201 -0.69 14.75 -16.13
N TYR A 202 -0.43 13.97 -15.09
CA TYR A 202 -1.40 13.57 -14.06
C TYR A 202 -0.68 13.00 -12.83
N PRO A 203 -1.32 13.02 -11.65
CA PRO A 203 -0.70 12.54 -10.41
C PRO A 203 -0.43 11.03 -10.43
N TYR A 204 0.41 10.57 -9.50
CA TYR A 204 0.77 9.15 -9.25
C TYR A 204 1.44 8.41 -10.42
N LYS A 205 1.80 9.12 -11.49
CA LYS A 205 2.27 8.52 -12.73
C LYS A 205 3.68 7.92 -12.59
N ILE A 206 3.78 6.60 -12.67
CA ILE A 206 5.06 5.89 -12.64
C ILE A 206 5.74 5.98 -14.02
N THR A 207 6.96 6.51 -14.05
CA THR A 207 7.81 6.62 -15.24
C THR A 207 9.21 6.12 -14.92
N THR A 208 10.07 5.93 -15.92
CA THR A 208 11.46 5.51 -15.67
C THR A 208 12.30 6.58 -14.93
N SER A 209 11.83 7.83 -14.90
CA SER A 209 12.42 8.90 -14.09
C SER A 209 11.83 8.99 -12.68
N ASP A 210 10.71 8.31 -12.41
CA ASP A 210 9.98 8.37 -11.16
C ASP A 210 10.81 7.80 -9.98
N PRO A 211 10.82 8.45 -8.81
CA PRO A 211 11.59 7.98 -7.66
C PRO A 211 11.20 6.57 -7.20
N LEU A 212 9.90 6.25 -7.20
CA LEU A 212 9.43 4.92 -6.78
C LEU A 212 9.91 3.84 -7.76
N TYR A 213 9.84 4.11 -9.07
CA TYR A 213 10.42 3.21 -10.07
C TYR A 213 11.90 2.92 -9.78
N LYS A 214 12.72 3.95 -9.51
CA LYS A 214 14.14 3.78 -9.25
C LYS A 214 14.40 2.89 -8.03
N LEU A 215 13.66 3.12 -6.93
CA LEU A 215 13.74 2.27 -5.74
C LEU A 215 13.44 0.80 -6.07
N PHE A 216 12.33 0.52 -6.77
CA PHE A 216 12.02 -0.86 -7.16
C PHE A 216 13.12 -1.51 -8.00
N ILE A 217 13.69 -0.79 -8.97
CA ILE A 217 14.78 -1.30 -9.81
C ILE A 217 16.06 -1.53 -9.00
N GLU A 218 16.41 -0.64 -8.07
CA GLU A 218 17.57 -0.78 -7.17
C GLU A 218 17.45 -2.03 -6.29
N HIS A 219 16.23 -2.38 -5.88
CA HIS A 219 15.93 -3.64 -5.18
C HIS A 219 15.77 -4.85 -6.10
N GLY A 220 16.04 -4.73 -7.40
CA GLY A 220 16.03 -5.85 -8.35
C GLY A 220 14.64 -6.31 -8.79
N PHE A 221 13.61 -5.45 -8.69
CA PHE A 221 12.32 -5.71 -9.32
C PHE A 221 12.37 -5.38 -10.81
N GLU A 222 11.58 -6.10 -11.59
CA GLU A 222 11.24 -5.77 -12.97
C GLU A 222 9.94 -4.96 -13.00
N TRP A 223 9.84 -3.98 -13.90
CA TRP A 223 8.64 -3.14 -14.04
C TRP A 223 7.83 -3.49 -15.29
N GLY A 224 6.54 -3.79 -15.11
CA GLY A 224 5.60 -4.18 -16.17
C GLY A 224 5.32 -3.07 -17.19
N GLY A 225 5.51 -1.81 -16.82
CA GLY A 225 5.35 -0.67 -17.74
C GLY A 225 6.36 -0.65 -18.89
N SER A 226 7.46 -1.41 -18.78
CA SER A 226 8.49 -1.53 -19.82
C SER A 226 8.20 -2.61 -20.87
N TRP A 227 7.15 -3.42 -20.68
CA TRP A 227 6.81 -4.51 -21.60
C TRP A 227 6.33 -3.98 -22.96
N LYS A 228 6.57 -4.74 -24.04
CA LYS A 228 6.36 -4.25 -25.43
C LYS A 228 4.90 -4.12 -25.84
N SER A 229 4.05 -5.09 -25.47
CA SER A 229 2.67 -5.20 -25.97
C SER A 229 1.60 -5.36 -24.90
N LEU A 230 2.01 -5.61 -23.66
CA LEU A 230 1.16 -5.86 -22.50
C LEU A 230 1.57 -4.93 -21.36
N GLN A 231 1.76 -3.64 -21.63
CA GLN A 231 2.25 -2.70 -20.62
C GLN A 231 1.39 -2.75 -19.36
N ASP A 232 2.00 -3.03 -18.22
CA ASP A 232 1.33 -3.09 -16.93
C ASP A 232 1.96 -2.04 -16.00
N TYR A 233 1.50 -0.79 -16.09
CA TYR A 233 2.22 0.35 -15.49
C TYR A 233 2.23 0.33 -13.96
N GLN A 234 1.23 -0.29 -13.35
CA GLN A 234 1.10 -0.52 -11.90
C GLN A 234 2.11 -1.54 -11.39
N HIS A 235 2.55 -2.46 -12.25
CA HIS A 235 3.07 -3.75 -11.83
C HIS A 235 4.59 -3.77 -11.65
N PHE A 236 5.04 -4.24 -10.49
CA PHE A 236 6.42 -4.62 -10.22
C PHE A 236 6.46 -6.07 -9.76
N GLU A 237 7.41 -6.84 -10.28
CA GLU A 237 7.63 -8.22 -9.85
C GLU A 237 9.10 -8.51 -9.64
N LYS A 238 9.42 -9.40 -8.69
CA LYS A 238 10.78 -9.88 -8.47
C LYS A 238 10.80 -11.39 -8.49
N ASN A 239 11.75 -11.95 -9.21
CA ASN A 239 12.01 -13.40 -9.24
C ASN A 239 13.22 -13.69 -8.34
N PRO A 240 13.05 -14.21 -7.12
CA PRO A 240 14.15 -14.40 -6.16
C PRO A 240 15.18 -15.46 -6.57
N THR A 241 14.89 -16.21 -7.64
CA THR A 241 15.73 -17.29 -8.16
C THR A 241 16.54 -16.88 -9.39
N ARG A 242 16.56 -15.59 -9.75
CA ARG A 242 17.39 -15.03 -10.83
C ARG A 242 18.56 -14.25 -10.26
#